data_AF-A0A7G9SAB4-F1
#
_entry.id   AF-A0A7G9SAB4-F1
#
_cell.length_a   1.000
_cell.length_b   1.000
_cell.length_c   1.000
_cell.angle_alpha   90.00
_cell.angle_beta   90.00
_cell.angle_gamma   90.00
#
_symmetry.space_group_name_H-M   'P 1'
#
loop_
_entity.id
_entity.type
_entity.pdbx_description
1 polymer ?
#
loop_
_entity_poly.entity_id
_entity_poly.type
_entity_poly.pdbx_seq_one_letter_code
_entity_poly.pdbx_strand_id
1 'polypeptide(L)'
;MIELATTAFITLLVIIDPPGCAPIFASLTRGTDVAHRRRMAIRSSLVAWCILVFFALLGEPLLKHMGISLSAFRLAGGIMLFIIALEMVFEKRTEKREERAKEIEGTPEAEDISVFPMAIPMIAGPGSIASVMLLNARADGLAESLTVLGAMTAVILLTLIAMLAAGPLMRAIGVKVEAMITRILGVILAALAVQFVLDGLERSLPGLAG
;
A
#
# COMPACT_ATOMS: atom_id res chain seq x y z
N MET A 1 14.27 -12.32 -10.52
CA MET A 1 14.92 -10.97 -10.51
C MET A 1 14.12 -9.84 -11.19
N ILE A 2 14.33 -9.47 -12.48
CA ILE A 2 13.72 -8.23 -13.06
C ILE A 2 12.18 -8.27 -13.09
N GLU A 3 11.59 -9.42 -13.44
CA GLU A 3 10.13 -9.61 -13.44
C GLU A 3 9.54 -9.49 -12.03
N LEU A 4 10.19 -10.12 -11.03
CA LEU A 4 9.81 -10.02 -9.62
C LEU A 4 9.90 -8.56 -9.12
N ALA A 5 10.98 -7.85 -9.46
CA ALA A 5 11.15 -6.44 -9.14
C ALA A 5 10.03 -5.58 -9.74
N THR A 6 9.71 -5.80 -11.02
CA THR A 6 8.66 -5.08 -11.75
C THR A 6 7.27 -5.38 -11.17
N THR A 7 6.96 -6.66 -10.92
CA THR A 7 5.70 -7.09 -10.32
C THR A 7 5.53 -6.52 -8.91
N ALA A 8 6.57 -6.63 -8.07
CA ALA A 8 6.55 -6.09 -6.71
C ALA A 8 6.41 -4.57 -6.71
N PHE A 9 7.15 -3.87 -7.57
CA PHE A 9 7.08 -2.41 -7.70
C PHE A 9 5.69 -1.97 -8.16
N ILE A 10 5.13 -2.56 -9.23
CA ILE A 10 3.81 -2.18 -9.74
C ILE A 10 2.73 -2.50 -8.70
N THR A 11 2.72 -3.70 -8.12
CA THR A 11 1.75 -4.09 -7.08
C THR A 11 1.80 -3.13 -5.89
N LEU A 12 3.01 -2.81 -5.40
CA LEU A 12 3.17 -1.92 -4.25
C LEU A 12 2.87 -0.46 -4.58
N LEU A 13 3.24 0.03 -5.77
CA LEU A 13 2.92 1.37 -6.26
C LEU A 13 1.40 1.58 -6.34
N VAL A 14 0.70 0.59 -6.91
CA VAL A 14 -0.75 0.58 -7.06
C VAL A 14 -1.45 0.48 -5.71
N ILE A 15 -1.04 -0.42 -4.81
CA ILE A 15 -1.73 -0.61 -3.52
C ILE A 15 -1.44 0.52 -2.53
N ILE A 16 -0.21 1.04 -2.45
CA ILE A 16 0.10 2.17 -1.55
C ILE A 16 -0.55 3.45 -2.07
N ASP A 17 -0.55 3.63 -3.40
CA ASP A 17 -1.12 4.78 -4.09
C ASP A 17 -0.51 6.13 -3.59
N PRO A 18 0.75 6.42 -4.01
CA PRO A 18 1.40 7.70 -3.74
C PRO A 18 0.59 8.93 -4.20
N PRO A 19 -0.06 8.94 -5.38
CA PRO A 19 -0.92 10.05 -5.81
C PRO A 19 -2.05 10.35 -4.82
N GLY A 20 -2.83 9.36 -4.41
CA GLY A 20 -3.94 9.54 -3.46
C GLY A 20 -3.52 9.76 -2.00
N CYS A 21 -2.30 9.38 -1.62
CA CYS A 21 -1.72 9.76 -0.31
C CYS A 21 -1.41 11.27 -0.21
N ALA A 22 -0.99 11.91 -1.31
CA ALA A 22 -0.56 13.31 -1.32
C ALA A 22 -1.66 14.35 -0.98
N PRO A 23 -2.88 14.33 -1.55
CA PRO A 23 -3.91 15.32 -1.24
C PRO A 23 -4.42 15.20 0.20
N ILE A 24 -4.55 13.98 0.72
CA ILE A 24 -4.94 13.73 2.11
C ILE A 24 -3.89 14.26 3.07
N PHE A 25 -2.60 13.97 2.82
CA PHE A 25 -1.49 14.54 3.57
C PHE A 25 -1.47 16.08 3.52
N ALA A 26 -1.75 16.67 2.35
CA ALA A 26 -1.83 18.12 2.20
C ALA A 26 -3.03 18.76 2.90
N SER A 27 -4.14 18.01 3.08
CA SER A 27 -5.28 18.44 3.87
C SER A 27 -4.94 18.42 5.36
N LEU A 28 -4.43 17.29 5.86
CA LEU A 28 -4.08 17.09 7.27
C LEU A 28 -2.92 17.96 7.76
N THR A 29 -2.02 18.40 6.86
CA THR A 29 -0.90 19.29 7.22
C THR A 29 -1.17 20.77 6.91
N ARG A 30 -2.42 21.14 6.61
CA ARG A 30 -2.82 22.54 6.35
C ARG A 30 -2.63 23.38 7.62
N GLY A 31 -2.06 24.57 7.47
CA GLY A 31 -1.78 25.48 8.61
C GLY A 31 -0.52 25.15 9.41
N THR A 32 0.08 23.96 9.23
CA THR A 32 1.37 23.63 9.85
C THR A 32 2.55 24.29 9.13
N ASP A 33 3.66 24.48 9.83
CA ASP A 33 4.88 25.02 9.23
C ASP A 33 5.57 23.99 8.31
N VAL A 34 6.49 24.46 7.45
CA VAL A 34 7.16 23.61 6.47
C VAL A 34 8.05 22.56 7.14
N ALA A 35 8.64 22.87 8.31
CA ALA A 35 9.53 21.94 9.01
C ALA A 35 8.76 20.80 9.68
N HIS A 36 7.64 21.08 10.35
CA HIS A 36 6.75 20.07 10.94
C HIS A 36 6.12 19.20 9.87
N ARG A 37 5.60 19.80 8.79
CA ARG A 37 5.10 19.06 7.63
C ARG A 37 6.14 18.09 7.06
N ARG A 38 7.37 18.56 6.83
CA ARG A 38 8.46 17.68 6.36
C ARG A 38 8.79 16.57 7.36
N ARG A 39 8.78 16.86 8.66
CA ARG A 39 9.02 15.89 9.74
C ARG A 39 7.94 14.80 9.74
N MET A 40 6.66 15.18 9.65
CA MET A 40 5.54 14.23 9.61
C MET A 40 5.59 13.34 8.36
N ALA A 41 5.89 13.88 7.18
CA ALA A 41 6.06 13.07 5.97
C ALA A 41 7.16 11.99 6.15
N ILE A 42 8.33 12.39 6.65
CA ILE A 42 9.46 11.47 6.87
C ILE A 42 9.12 10.42 7.93
N ARG A 43 8.52 10.81 9.07
CA ARG A 43 8.11 9.87 10.12
C ARG A 43 7.03 8.91 9.63
N SER A 44 6.04 9.39 8.87
CA SER A 44 5.00 8.55 8.25
C SER A 44 5.62 7.46 7.37
N SER A 45 6.49 7.85 6.44
CA SER A 45 7.18 6.92 5.55
C SER A 45 8.07 5.94 6.31
N LEU A 46 8.79 6.39 7.34
CA LEU A 46 9.66 5.53 8.14
C LEU A 46 8.88 4.50 8.97
N VAL A 47 7.81 4.93 9.65
CA VAL A 47 6.94 4.03 10.44
C VAL A 47 6.28 3.00 9.52
N ALA A 48 5.73 3.44 8.38
CA ALA A 48 5.14 2.53 7.40
C ALA A 48 6.18 1.55 6.81
N TRP A 49 7.40 2.02 6.50
CA TRP A 49 8.48 1.16 6.05
C TRP A 49 8.85 0.10 7.09
N CYS A 50 9.03 0.48 8.36
CA CYS A 50 9.32 -0.46 9.44
C CYS A 50 8.23 -1.53 9.58
N ILE A 51 6.94 -1.16 9.47
CA ILE A 51 5.81 -2.09 9.53
C ILE A 51 5.85 -3.06 8.34
N LEU A 52 6.05 -2.56 7.13
CA LEU A 52 6.08 -3.41 5.93
C LEU A 52 7.33 -4.31 5.88
N VAL A 53 8.50 -3.84 6.34
CA VAL A 53 9.70 -4.69 6.56
C VAL A 53 9.41 -5.80 7.57
N PHE A 54 8.79 -5.45 8.71
CA PHE A 54 8.43 -6.42 9.76
C PHE A 54 7.53 -7.53 9.18
N PHE A 55 6.44 -7.16 8.49
CA PHE A 55 5.53 -8.15 7.91
C PHE A 55 6.14 -8.90 6.71
N ALA A 56 6.98 -8.28 5.89
CA ALA A 56 7.68 -8.98 4.81
C ALA A 56 8.56 -10.12 5.34
N LEU A 57 9.34 -9.85 6.40
CA LEU A 57 10.32 -10.80 6.95
C LEU A 57 9.70 -11.82 7.91
N LEU A 58 8.75 -11.40 8.76
CA LEU A 58 8.18 -12.25 9.82
C LEU A 58 6.79 -12.79 9.49
N GLY A 59 6.16 -12.33 8.40
CA GLY A 59 4.80 -12.72 8.03
C GLY A 59 4.63 -14.20 7.74
N GLU A 60 5.54 -14.83 6.98
CA GLU A 60 5.44 -16.26 6.70
C GLU A 60 5.66 -17.14 7.94
N PRO A 61 6.69 -16.91 8.80
CA PRO A 61 6.80 -17.57 10.11
C PRO A 61 5.55 -17.42 10.98
N LEU A 62 4.95 -16.23 11.02
CA LEU A 62 3.72 -15.96 11.78
C LEU A 62 2.55 -16.80 11.27
N LEU A 63 2.31 -16.80 9.95
CA LEU A 63 1.25 -17.60 9.32
C LEU A 63 1.44 -19.10 9.58
N LYS A 64 2.67 -19.60 9.44
CA LYS A 64 3.03 -21.00 9.74
C LYS A 64 2.73 -21.36 11.20
N HIS A 65 3.07 -20.48 12.15
CA HIS A 65 2.76 -20.70 13.57
C HIS A 65 1.25 -20.71 13.86
N MET A 66 0.46 -19.92 13.13
CA MET A 66 -1.00 -19.90 13.19
C MET A 66 -1.67 -21.07 12.44
N GLY A 67 -0.91 -21.96 11.80
CA GLY A 67 -1.46 -23.05 10.96
C GLY A 67 -2.09 -22.58 9.64
N ILE A 68 -1.84 -21.34 9.22
CA ILE A 68 -2.40 -20.76 7.99
C ILE A 68 -1.48 -21.11 6.82
N SER A 69 -2.01 -21.83 5.82
CA SER A 69 -1.24 -22.14 4.61
C SER A 69 -1.02 -20.89 3.76
N LEU A 70 0.13 -20.84 3.07
CA LEU A 70 0.44 -19.73 2.18
C LEU A 70 -0.56 -19.63 1.02
N SER A 71 -1.13 -20.76 0.56
CA SER A 71 -2.18 -20.78 -0.47
C SER A 71 -3.49 -20.17 0.02
N ALA A 72 -3.91 -20.46 1.28
CA ALA A 72 -5.07 -19.81 1.88
C ALA A 72 -4.85 -18.30 2.08
N PHE A 73 -3.65 -17.90 2.48
CA PHE A 73 -3.29 -16.48 2.59
C PHE A 73 -3.22 -15.77 1.21
N ARG A 74 -2.75 -16.46 0.15
CA ARG A 74 -2.82 -15.99 -1.25
C ARG A 74 -4.26 -15.72 -1.68
N LEU A 75 -5.18 -16.64 -1.38
CA LEU A 75 -6.60 -16.49 -1.66
C LEU A 75 -7.21 -15.30 -0.93
N ALA A 76 -7.04 -15.22 0.40
CA ALA A 76 -7.61 -14.17 1.23
C ALA A 76 -7.03 -12.78 0.91
N GLY A 77 -5.71 -12.69 0.72
CA GLY A 77 -5.04 -11.46 0.32
C GLY A 77 -5.43 -11.01 -1.08
N GLY A 78 -5.57 -11.94 -2.04
CA GLY A 78 -6.11 -11.66 -3.37
C GLY A 78 -7.53 -11.07 -3.31
N ILE A 79 -8.44 -11.68 -2.54
CA ILE A 79 -9.81 -11.15 -2.34
C ILE A 79 -9.77 -9.76 -1.70
N MET A 80 -8.94 -9.54 -0.69
CA MET A 80 -8.80 -8.22 -0.04
C MET A 80 -8.29 -7.15 -1.01
N LEU A 81 -7.29 -7.48 -1.84
CA LEU A 81 -6.77 -6.57 -2.87
C LEU A 81 -7.81 -6.29 -3.96
N PHE A 82 -8.63 -7.28 -4.31
CA PHE A 82 -9.74 -7.09 -5.25
C PHE A 82 -10.81 -6.13 -4.70
N ILE A 83 -11.15 -6.23 -3.41
CA ILE A 83 -12.05 -5.27 -2.76
C ILE A 83 -11.46 -3.86 -2.79
N ILE A 84 -10.17 -3.70 -2.47
CA ILE A 84 -9.49 -2.38 -2.53
C ILE A 84 -9.44 -1.86 -3.97
N ALA A 85 -9.25 -2.73 -4.96
CA ALA A 85 -9.30 -2.39 -6.38
C ALA A 85 -10.67 -1.83 -6.78
N LEU A 86 -11.76 -2.49 -6.36
CA LEU A 86 -13.12 -1.98 -6.59
C LEU A 86 -13.35 -0.63 -5.87
N GLU A 87 -12.84 -0.46 -4.65
CA GLU A 87 -12.90 0.84 -3.95
C GLU A 87 -12.14 1.96 -4.67
N MET A 88 -11.06 1.63 -5.39
CA MET A 88 -10.33 2.59 -6.24
C MET A 88 -11.12 2.91 -7.52
N VAL A 89 -11.64 1.89 -8.21
CA VAL A 89 -12.44 2.06 -9.45
C VAL A 89 -13.74 2.84 -9.20
N PHE A 90 -14.36 2.66 -8.03
CA PHE A 90 -15.57 3.37 -7.61
C PHE A 90 -15.30 4.58 -6.70
N GLU A 91 -14.06 5.08 -6.62
CA GLU A 91 -13.61 6.27 -5.85
C GLU A 91 -13.83 6.23 -4.31
N LYS A 92 -14.54 5.22 -3.78
CA LYS A 92 -14.78 4.97 -2.34
C LYS A 92 -13.52 4.93 -1.48
N ARG A 93 -12.37 4.58 -2.06
CA ARG A 93 -11.09 4.58 -1.34
C ARG A 93 -10.67 5.99 -0.92
N THR A 94 -10.94 6.99 -1.76
CA THR A 94 -10.65 8.39 -1.48
C THR A 94 -11.63 8.93 -0.44
N GLU A 95 -12.92 8.64 -0.58
CA GLU A 95 -13.96 8.96 0.42
C GLU A 95 -13.55 8.49 1.83
N LYS A 96 -13.21 7.20 1.99
CA LYS A 96 -12.78 6.63 3.28
C LYS A 96 -11.48 7.23 3.84
N ARG A 97 -10.57 7.70 2.97
CA ARG A 97 -9.35 8.38 3.40
C ARG A 97 -9.65 9.80 3.87
N GLU A 98 -10.61 10.49 3.25
CA GLU A 98 -11.09 11.79 3.72
C GLU A 98 -11.91 11.70 5.01
N GLU A 99 -12.75 10.68 5.17
CA GLU A 99 -13.49 10.41 6.41
C GLU A 99 -12.53 10.27 7.60
N ARG A 100 -11.51 9.41 7.49
CA ARG A 100 -10.45 9.26 8.51
C ARG A 100 -9.64 10.52 8.77
N ALA A 101 -9.49 11.38 7.77
CA ALA A 101 -8.83 12.66 7.95
C ALA A 101 -9.69 13.65 8.75
N LYS A 102 -11.02 13.58 8.60
CA LYS A 102 -12.01 14.35 9.39
C LYS A 102 -12.20 13.80 10.81
N GLU A 103 -12.05 12.49 11.01
CA GLU A 103 -12.17 11.83 12.33
C GLU A 103 -11.19 12.39 13.39
N ILE A 104 -10.01 12.88 12.97
CA ILE A 104 -9.00 13.49 13.85
C ILE A 104 -9.04 15.03 13.84
N GLU A 105 -9.92 15.66 13.07
CA GLU A 105 -9.94 17.12 12.94
C GLU A 105 -10.39 17.76 14.27
N GLY A 106 -9.45 18.48 14.91
CA GLY A 106 -9.67 19.09 16.23
C GLY A 106 -9.33 18.20 17.43
N THR A 107 -8.74 17.00 17.22
CA THR A 107 -8.23 16.15 18.30
C THR A 107 -6.70 16.28 18.46
N PRO A 108 -6.10 15.86 19.59
CA PRO A 108 -4.64 15.88 19.78
C PRO A 108 -3.87 15.07 18.71
N GLU A 109 -4.48 14.04 18.14
CA GLU A 109 -3.92 13.24 17.06
C GLU A 109 -3.66 14.05 15.77
N ALA A 110 -4.34 15.19 15.57
CA ALA A 110 -4.03 16.12 14.47
C ALA A 110 -2.64 16.78 14.60
N GLU A 111 -2.06 16.84 15.81
CA GLU A 111 -0.74 17.45 16.01
C GLU A 111 0.40 16.59 15.44
N ASP A 112 0.26 15.26 15.41
CA ASP A 112 1.24 14.33 14.82
C ASP A 112 0.58 13.17 14.07
N ILE A 113 0.15 13.47 12.84
CA ILE A 113 -0.48 12.49 11.94
C ILE A 113 0.45 11.35 11.48
N SER A 114 1.72 11.33 11.93
CA SER A 114 2.76 10.42 11.41
C SER A 114 2.40 8.95 11.56
N VAL A 115 1.80 8.59 12.70
CA VAL A 115 1.39 7.19 12.97
C VAL A 115 0.00 6.94 12.40
N PHE A 116 -0.97 7.79 12.77
CA PHE A 116 -2.35 7.69 12.35
C PHE A 116 -2.84 9.03 11.76
N PRO A 117 -3.54 9.05 10.61
CA PRO A 117 -3.85 7.92 9.73
C PRO A 117 -2.73 7.58 8.72
N MET A 118 -1.63 8.34 8.67
CA MET A 118 -0.69 8.30 7.55
C MET A 118 0.12 7.00 7.44
N ALA A 119 0.87 6.60 8.47
CA ALA A 119 1.58 5.32 8.42
C ALA A 119 0.58 4.15 8.45
N ILE A 120 -0.36 4.17 9.41
CA ILE A 120 -1.47 3.22 9.52
C ILE A 120 -2.78 4.03 9.55
N PRO A 121 -3.79 3.75 8.71
CA PRO A 121 -3.87 2.64 7.75
C PRO A 121 -3.53 3.05 6.31
N MET A 122 -3.07 4.28 6.05
CA MET A 122 -3.01 4.80 4.67
C MET A 122 -1.88 4.23 3.81
N ILE A 123 -0.67 4.09 4.35
CA ILE A 123 0.51 3.55 3.64
C ILE A 123 0.67 2.05 3.97
N ALA A 124 0.87 1.70 5.25
CA ALA A 124 0.96 0.33 5.74
C ALA A 124 -0.42 -0.23 6.13
N GLY A 125 -1.39 -0.08 5.22
CA GLY A 125 -2.73 -0.67 5.38
C GLY A 125 -2.75 -2.18 5.16
N PRO A 126 -3.87 -2.86 5.47
CA PRO A 126 -4.01 -4.31 5.32
C PRO A 126 -3.66 -4.83 3.92
N GLY A 127 -4.04 -4.11 2.85
CA GLY A 127 -3.67 -4.46 1.48
C GLY A 127 -2.16 -4.37 1.22
N SER A 128 -1.46 -3.36 1.73
CA SER A 128 -0.01 -3.21 1.58
C SER A 128 0.74 -4.30 2.34
N ILE A 129 0.28 -4.63 3.55
CA ILE A 129 0.80 -5.72 4.38
C ILE A 129 0.60 -7.07 3.68
N ALA A 130 -0.62 -7.36 3.21
CA ALA A 130 -0.90 -8.57 2.46
C ALA A 130 -0.05 -8.66 1.18
N SER A 131 0.05 -7.56 0.42
CA SER A 131 0.87 -7.49 -0.80
C SER A 131 2.33 -7.82 -0.53
N VAL A 132 2.97 -7.18 0.44
CA VAL A 132 4.40 -7.41 0.70
C VAL A 132 4.66 -8.82 1.23
N MET A 133 3.78 -9.36 2.08
CA MET A 133 3.85 -10.76 2.53
C MET A 133 3.71 -11.74 1.36
N LEU A 134 2.75 -11.51 0.45
CA LEU A 134 2.51 -12.37 -0.71
C LEU A 134 3.60 -12.30 -1.77
N LEU A 135 4.23 -11.14 -1.94
CA LEU A 135 5.37 -10.95 -2.84
C LEU A 135 6.64 -11.56 -2.24
N ASN A 136 6.91 -11.34 -0.95
CA ASN A 136 8.10 -11.90 -0.30
C ASN A 136 8.02 -13.43 -0.16
N ALA A 137 6.82 -14.00 0.05
CA ALA A 137 6.60 -15.44 0.05
C ALA A 137 6.50 -16.07 -1.37
N ARG A 138 6.95 -15.34 -2.42
CA ARG A 138 7.33 -15.89 -3.73
C ARG A 138 8.85 -15.89 -3.95
N ALA A 139 9.62 -15.24 -3.07
CA ALA A 139 11.04 -15.03 -3.25
C ALA A 139 11.84 -16.28 -2.85
N ASP A 140 12.53 -16.89 -3.80
CA ASP A 140 13.38 -18.04 -3.53
C ASP A 140 14.76 -17.59 -3.00
N GLY A 141 14.77 -17.27 -1.71
CA GLY A 141 15.97 -16.92 -0.95
C GLY A 141 16.27 -15.42 -0.85
N LEU A 142 17.44 -15.12 -0.28
CA LEU A 142 17.77 -13.77 0.21
C LEU A 142 17.87 -12.72 -0.90
N ALA A 143 18.38 -13.07 -2.09
CA ALA A 143 18.51 -12.14 -3.20
C ALA A 143 17.15 -11.67 -3.75
N GLU A 144 16.19 -12.58 -3.85
CA GLU A 144 14.83 -12.27 -4.28
C GLU A 144 14.05 -11.51 -3.20
N SER A 145 14.24 -11.84 -1.91
CA SER A 145 13.64 -11.10 -0.81
C SER A 145 14.15 -9.65 -0.74
N LEU A 146 15.47 -9.44 -0.90
CA LEU A 146 16.05 -8.10 -1.06
C LEU A 146 15.51 -7.35 -2.29
N THR A 147 15.13 -8.06 -3.35
CA THR A 147 14.51 -7.46 -4.54
C THR A 147 13.10 -6.93 -4.23
N VAL A 148 12.28 -7.69 -3.50
CA VAL A 148 10.96 -7.26 -3.04
C VAL A 148 11.07 -6.09 -2.06
N LEU A 149 12.00 -6.16 -1.09
CA LEU A 149 12.26 -5.07 -0.14
C LEU A 149 12.81 -3.81 -0.82
N GLY A 150 13.63 -3.95 -1.86
CA GLY A 150 14.11 -2.84 -2.69
C GLY A 150 12.98 -2.15 -3.45
N ALA A 151 12.11 -2.93 -4.11
CA ALA A 151 10.92 -2.41 -4.79
C ALA A 151 9.96 -1.69 -3.82
N MET A 152 9.69 -2.29 -2.65
CA MET A 152 8.92 -1.68 -1.57
C MET A 152 9.54 -0.36 -1.10
N THR A 153 10.84 -0.33 -0.87
CA THR A 153 11.56 0.87 -0.41
C THR A 153 11.48 1.98 -1.46
N ALA A 154 11.63 1.65 -2.74
CA ALA A 154 11.45 2.60 -3.83
C ALA A 154 10.03 3.20 -3.85
N VAL A 155 8.98 2.41 -3.66
CA VAL A 155 7.59 2.92 -3.57
C VAL A 155 7.38 3.79 -2.34
N ILE A 156 7.93 3.44 -1.18
CA ILE A 156 7.85 4.29 0.02
C ILE A 156 8.57 5.63 -0.20
N LEU A 157 9.71 5.63 -0.89
CA LEU A 157 10.41 6.86 -1.28
C LEU A 157 9.60 7.70 -2.27
N LEU A 158 8.91 7.09 -3.23
CA LEU A 158 7.96 7.79 -4.11
C LEU A 158 6.77 8.38 -3.33
N THR A 159 6.27 7.66 -2.32
CA THR A 159 5.22 8.16 -1.42
C THR A 159 5.71 9.34 -0.60
N LEU A 160 6.94 9.29 -0.07
CA LEU A 160 7.59 10.41 0.63
C LEU A 160 7.72 11.63 -0.29
N ILE A 161 8.22 11.43 -1.51
CA ILE A 161 8.36 12.50 -2.51
C ILE A 161 6.98 13.10 -2.84
N ALA A 162 5.95 12.28 -3.04
CA ALA A 162 4.59 12.74 -3.32
C ALA A 162 4.00 13.57 -2.16
N MET A 163 4.19 13.14 -0.90
CA MET A 163 3.76 13.89 0.29
C MET A 163 4.51 15.23 0.45
N LEU A 164 5.83 15.24 0.24
CA LEU A 164 6.65 16.45 0.30
C LEU A 164 6.32 17.42 -0.85
N ALA A 165 6.06 16.89 -2.04
CA ALA A 165 5.66 17.66 -3.22
C ALA A 165 4.16 17.94 -3.30
N ALA A 166 3.36 17.57 -2.29
CA ALA A 166 1.90 17.54 -2.42
C ALA A 166 1.26 18.90 -2.78
N GLY A 167 1.84 20.03 -2.35
CA GLY A 167 1.39 21.36 -2.77
C GLY A 167 1.53 21.60 -4.29
N PRO A 168 2.75 21.52 -4.85
CA PRO A 168 2.97 21.49 -6.30
C PRO A 168 2.19 20.40 -7.05
N LEU A 169 2.12 19.19 -6.50
CA LEU A 169 1.46 18.03 -7.12
C LEU A 169 -0.05 18.27 -7.29
N MET A 170 -0.74 18.79 -6.26
CA MET A 170 -2.15 19.16 -6.34
C MET A 170 -2.42 20.28 -7.35
N ARG A 171 -1.47 21.19 -7.59
CA ARG A 171 -1.58 22.24 -8.62
C ARG A 171 -1.35 21.71 -10.03
N ALA A 172 -0.48 20.71 -10.19
CA ALA A 172 -0.11 20.14 -11.49
C ALA A 172 -1.11 19.07 -11.98
N ILE A 173 -1.57 18.21 -11.09
CA ILE A 173 -2.46 17.08 -11.40
C ILE A 173 -3.92 17.49 -11.20
N GLY A 174 -4.26 18.05 -10.03
CA GLY A 174 -5.64 18.36 -9.65
C GLY A 174 -6.48 17.10 -9.35
N VAL A 175 -7.54 17.29 -8.55
CA VAL A 175 -8.33 16.17 -7.97
C VAL A 175 -8.91 15.24 -9.05
N LYS A 176 -9.38 15.77 -10.19
CA LYS A 176 -9.97 14.95 -11.27
C LYS A 176 -8.97 14.02 -11.94
N VAL A 177 -7.72 14.46 -12.14
CA VAL A 177 -6.68 13.64 -12.80
C VAL A 177 -6.09 12.64 -11.80
N GLU A 178 -5.96 13.01 -10.52
CA GLU A 178 -5.60 12.08 -9.45
C GLU A 178 -6.62 10.94 -9.36
N ALA A 179 -7.92 11.26 -9.23
CA ALA A 179 -8.98 10.24 -9.22
C ALA A 179 -8.95 9.35 -10.48
N MET A 180 -8.71 9.91 -11.67
CA MET A 180 -8.56 9.13 -12.91
C MET A 180 -7.35 8.19 -12.87
N ILE A 181 -6.18 8.65 -12.39
CA ILE A 181 -4.99 7.83 -12.21
C ILE A 181 -5.28 6.70 -11.21
N THR A 182 -5.84 7.03 -10.05
CA THR A 182 -6.18 6.09 -8.97
C THR A 182 -7.17 5.03 -9.47
N ARG A 183 -8.14 5.38 -10.33
CA ARG A 183 -9.03 4.41 -10.99
C ARG A 183 -8.30 3.47 -11.95
N ILE A 184 -7.38 3.98 -12.77
CA ILE A 184 -6.55 3.15 -13.68
C ILE A 184 -5.66 2.19 -12.88
N LEU A 185 -5.03 2.66 -11.81
CA LEU A 185 -4.28 1.82 -10.87
C LEU A 185 -5.21 0.77 -10.24
N GLY A 186 -6.45 1.12 -9.90
CA GLY A 186 -7.47 0.19 -9.43
C GLY A 186 -7.77 -0.95 -10.41
N VAL A 187 -7.89 -0.69 -11.71
CA VAL A 187 -8.07 -1.75 -12.72
C VAL A 187 -6.85 -2.69 -12.78
N ILE A 188 -5.63 -2.15 -12.68
CA ILE A 188 -4.40 -2.94 -12.63
C ILE A 188 -4.37 -3.79 -11.35
N LEU A 189 -4.78 -3.23 -10.20
CA LEU A 189 -4.88 -3.95 -8.94
C LEU A 189 -5.87 -5.13 -9.03
N ALA A 190 -7.01 -4.93 -9.69
CA ALA A 190 -8.02 -5.97 -9.84
C ALA A 190 -7.46 -7.18 -10.61
N ALA A 191 -6.69 -6.95 -11.68
CA ALA A 191 -6.03 -8.01 -12.43
C ALA A 191 -4.99 -8.76 -11.59
N LEU A 192 -4.12 -8.03 -10.88
CA LEU A 192 -3.11 -8.61 -9.97
C LEU A 192 -3.75 -9.40 -8.81
N ALA A 193 -4.85 -8.89 -8.26
CA ALA A 193 -5.62 -9.52 -7.21
C ALA A 193 -6.26 -10.84 -7.67
N VAL A 194 -6.86 -10.86 -8.88
CA VAL A 194 -7.37 -12.09 -9.50
C VAL A 194 -6.23 -13.09 -9.73
N GLN A 195 -5.06 -12.66 -10.20
CA GLN A 195 -3.90 -13.56 -10.33
C GLN A 195 -3.51 -14.18 -8.98
N PHE A 196 -3.52 -13.42 -7.88
CA PHE A 196 -3.22 -13.98 -6.54
C PHE A 196 -4.28 -14.97 -6.05
N VAL A 197 -5.56 -14.78 -6.42
CA VAL A 197 -6.64 -15.76 -6.15
C VAL A 197 -6.42 -17.03 -6.97
N LEU A 198 -6.13 -16.92 -8.28
CA LEU A 198 -5.86 -18.07 -9.16
C LEU A 198 -4.64 -18.87 -8.68
N ASP A 199 -3.52 -18.21 -8.43
CA ASP A 199 -2.30 -18.82 -7.88
C ASP A 199 -2.54 -19.48 -6.51
N GLY A 200 -3.52 -18.99 -5.75
CA GLY A 200 -3.94 -19.57 -4.46
C GLY A 200 -4.81 -20.82 -4.64
N LEU A 201 -5.73 -20.81 -5.61
CA LEU A 201 -6.60 -21.93 -5.94
C LEU A 201 -5.81 -23.10 -6.54
N GLU A 202 -4.99 -22.85 -7.56
CA GLU A 202 -4.16 -23.86 -8.24
C GLU A 202 -3.28 -24.64 -7.24
N ARG A 203 -2.59 -23.90 -6.35
CA ARG A 203 -1.73 -24.47 -5.29
C ARG A 203 -2.50 -25.14 -4.15
N SER A 204 -3.81 -24.96 -4.06
CA SER A 204 -4.67 -25.63 -3.08
C SER A 204 -5.38 -26.86 -3.67
N LEU A 205 -5.63 -26.85 -4.99
CA LEU A 205 -6.44 -27.82 -5.71
C LEU A 205 -5.76 -28.17 -7.06
N PRO A 206 -4.66 -28.93 -7.05
CA PRO A 206 -3.86 -29.24 -8.26
C PRO A 206 -4.58 -30.05 -9.34
N GLY A 207 -5.86 -30.42 -9.14
CA GLY A 207 -6.73 -31.07 -10.13
C GLY A 207 -7.72 -30.14 -10.83
N LEU A 208 -7.69 -28.82 -10.58
CA LEU A 208 -8.53 -27.83 -11.29
C LEU A 208 -7.83 -27.15 -12.48
N ALA A 209 -6.50 -27.24 -12.56
CA ALA A 209 -5.73 -26.79 -13.72
C ALA A 209 -5.74 -27.92 -14.78
N GLY A 210 -6.73 -27.87 -15.67
CA GLY A 210 -6.80 -28.69 -16.89
C GLY A 210 -6.21 -27.97 -18.09
#